data_AF-A0A7V9DHH8-F1
#
_entry.id   AF-A0A7V9DHH8-F1
#
_cell.length_a   1.000
_cell.length_b   1.000
_cell.length_c   1.000
_cell.angle_alpha   90.00
_cell.angle_beta   90.00
_cell.angle_gamma   90.00
#
_symmetry.space_group_name_H-M   'P 1'
#
loop_
_entity.id
_entity.type
_entity.pdbx_description
1 polymer ?
#
loop_
_entity_poly.entity_id
_entity_poly.type
_entity_poly.pdbx_seq_one_letter_code
_entity_poly.pdbx_strand_id
1 'polypeptide(L)'
;MVASRWLPLSGIVFVVIMLVAIVAISGSTPSTDDSAAEIASFYDEESVRQGVAAFVLAATVPFLLLFAASVAGLARATDVGSREIWRRLLLGGSFILGAIIMIMALIHFALADGADDADPAALQALNLLDGNFWVAANAALGVMMLGAAGWLLGRAGHYNALGWVALVLGVGLFIPFVDFFALLLSLIWIIVTSVLLYREPEAA
;
A
#
# COMPACT_ATOMS: atom_id res chain seq x y z
N MET A 1 12.76 -7.42 -23.78
CA MET A 1 13.47 -6.21 -23.32
C MET A 1 12.51 -5.04 -23.08
N VAL A 2 11.55 -4.74 -23.97
CA VAL A 2 10.59 -3.63 -23.77
C VAL A 2 9.77 -3.70 -22.46
N ALA A 3 9.29 -4.87 -22.03
CA ALA A 3 8.44 -4.99 -20.84
C ALA A 3 9.13 -4.56 -19.52
N SER A 4 10.46 -4.62 -19.44
CA SER A 4 11.22 -4.27 -18.23
C SER A 4 11.13 -2.78 -17.91
N ARG A 5 11.11 -1.92 -18.93
CA ARG A 5 11.07 -0.47 -18.77
C ARG A 5 9.74 0.05 -18.20
N TRP A 6 8.64 -0.65 -18.47
CA TRP A 6 7.30 -0.24 -18.01
C TRP A 6 6.98 -0.72 -16.60
N LEU A 7 7.74 -1.69 -16.09
CA LEU A 7 7.52 -2.29 -14.78
C LEU A 7 7.40 -1.27 -13.64
N PRO A 8 8.24 -0.21 -13.55
CA PRO A 8 8.10 0.78 -12.50
C PRO A 8 6.76 1.51 -12.48
N LEU A 9 6.10 1.67 -13.63
CA LEU A 9 4.80 2.36 -13.71
C LEU A 9 3.67 1.61 -13.01
N SER A 10 3.87 0.33 -12.65
CA SER A 10 2.93 -0.38 -11.78
C SER A 10 2.76 0.31 -10.43
N GLY A 11 3.74 1.08 -9.95
CA GLY A 11 3.60 1.87 -8.72
C GLY A 11 2.53 2.97 -8.86
N ILE A 12 2.45 3.61 -10.02
CA ILE A 12 1.38 4.58 -10.32
C ILE A 12 0.03 3.88 -10.39
N VAL A 13 -0.02 2.74 -11.08
CA VAL A 13 -1.26 1.95 -11.21
C VAL A 13 -1.75 1.50 -9.82
N PHE A 14 -0.86 1.03 -8.96
CA PHE A 14 -1.14 0.71 -7.56
C PHE A 14 -1.78 1.90 -6.83
N VAL A 15 -1.11 3.05 -6.80
CA VAL A 15 -1.61 4.23 -6.07
C VAL A 15 -2.94 4.72 -6.61
N VAL A 16 -3.10 4.80 -7.93
CA VAL A 16 -4.33 5.30 -8.56
C VAL A 16 -5.51 4.36 -8.29
N ILE A 17 -5.34 3.06 -8.51
CA ILE A 17 -6.44 2.09 -8.27
C ILE A 17 -6.80 2.04 -6.78
N MET A 18 -5.81 2.08 -5.89
CA MET A 18 -6.05 2.10 -4.45
C MET A 18 -6.86 3.35 -4.03
N LEU A 19 -6.48 4.53 -4.50
CA LEU A 19 -7.22 5.76 -4.22
C LEU A 19 -8.62 5.74 -4.84
N VAL A 20 -8.79 5.18 -6.04
CA VAL A 20 -10.12 4.99 -6.64
C VAL A 20 -10.96 4.05 -5.79
N ALA A 21 -10.42 2.92 -5.32
CA ALA A 21 -11.15 1.98 -4.45
C ALA A 21 -11.62 2.66 -3.15
N ILE A 22 -10.71 3.35 -2.45
CA ILE A 22 -10.98 3.92 -1.12
C ILE A 22 -11.81 5.21 -1.22
N VAL A 23 -11.43 6.14 -2.09
CA VAL A 23 -12.03 7.50 -2.10
C VAL A 23 -13.22 7.58 -3.04
N ALA A 24 -13.13 7.00 -4.25
CA ALA A 24 -14.15 7.19 -5.27
C ALA A 24 -15.24 6.12 -5.22
N ILE A 25 -14.88 4.86 -5.00
CA ILE A 25 -15.84 3.75 -4.95
C ILE A 25 -16.41 3.61 -3.54
N SER A 26 -15.58 3.36 -2.52
CA SER A 26 -16.09 3.11 -1.15
C SER A 26 -16.78 4.34 -0.55
N GLY A 27 -16.18 5.53 -0.65
CA GLY A 27 -16.78 6.78 -0.16
C GLY A 27 -16.72 6.91 1.36
N SER A 28 -17.74 7.52 1.96
CA SER A 28 -17.84 7.64 3.43
C SER A 28 -18.42 6.37 4.03
N THR A 29 -17.57 5.56 4.66
CA THR A 29 -17.95 4.37 5.42
C THR A 29 -18.27 4.72 6.88
N PRO A 30 -19.05 3.88 7.59
CA PRO A 30 -19.26 4.01 9.03
C PRO A 30 -17.94 4.09 9.81
N SER A 31 -17.90 4.88 10.87
CA SER A 31 -16.77 4.97 11.79
C SER A 31 -16.77 3.81 12.80
N THR A 32 -15.67 3.69 13.56
CA THR A 32 -15.48 2.61 14.54
C THR A 32 -16.39 2.72 15.76
N ASP A 33 -17.01 3.88 16.00
CA ASP A 33 -17.90 4.18 17.12
C ASP A 33 -19.39 4.23 16.72
N ASP A 34 -19.71 3.99 15.44
CA ASP A 34 -21.08 3.91 14.97
C ASP A 34 -21.83 2.70 15.55
N SER A 35 -23.15 2.85 15.63
CA SER A 35 -24.01 1.81 16.18
C SER A 35 -24.08 0.59 15.24
N ALA A 36 -24.28 -0.60 15.81
CA ALA A 36 -24.43 -1.83 15.04
C ALA A 36 -25.57 -1.74 13.99
N ALA A 37 -26.66 -1.04 14.31
CA ALA A 37 -27.79 -0.84 13.40
C ALA A 37 -27.43 0.08 12.22
N GLU A 38 -26.64 1.13 12.47
CA GLU A 38 -26.17 2.05 11.42
C GLU A 38 -25.18 1.37 10.48
N ILE A 39 -24.24 0.60 11.03
CA ILE A 39 -23.29 -0.21 10.25
C ILE A 39 -24.05 -1.20 9.36
N ALA A 40 -25.02 -1.95 9.92
CA ALA A 40 -25.82 -2.90 9.17
C ALA A 40 -26.63 -2.22 8.05
N SER A 41 -27.32 -1.11 8.37
CA SER A 41 -28.09 -0.35 7.39
C SER A 41 -27.23 0.17 6.23
N PHE A 42 -26.03 0.66 6.53
CA PHE A 42 -25.11 1.15 5.49
C PHE A 42 -24.66 0.03 4.55
N TYR A 43 -24.21 -1.10 5.10
CA TYR A 43 -23.71 -2.19 4.27
C TYR A 43 -24.81 -2.93 3.52
N ASP A 44 -26.07 -2.91 3.98
CA ASP A 44 -27.24 -3.39 3.22
C ASP A 44 -27.47 -2.46 2.00
N GLU A 45 -27.60 -1.16 2.24
CA GLU A 45 -27.84 -0.15 1.20
C GLU A 45 -26.72 -0.09 0.14
N GLU A 46 -25.46 -0.29 0.56
CA GLU A 46 -24.27 -0.12 -0.28
C GLU A 46 -23.55 -1.44 -0.59
N SER A 47 -24.17 -2.60 -0.33
CA SER A 47 -23.58 -3.96 -0.44
C SER A 47 -22.82 -4.19 -1.74
N VAL A 48 -23.44 -3.94 -2.89
CA VAL A 48 -22.81 -4.11 -4.22
C VAL A 48 -21.62 -3.19 -4.39
N ARG A 49 -21.75 -1.92 -3.98
CA ARG A 49 -20.72 -0.90 -4.15
C ARG A 49 -19.50 -1.19 -3.28
N GLN A 50 -19.70 -1.55 -2.02
CA GLN A 50 -18.62 -1.92 -1.10
C GLN A 50 -17.98 -3.26 -1.48
N GLY A 51 -18.77 -4.23 -1.97
CA GLY A 51 -18.24 -5.47 -2.55
C GLY A 51 -17.31 -5.19 -3.75
N VAL A 52 -17.71 -4.31 -4.67
CA VAL A 52 -16.85 -3.87 -5.77
C VAL A 52 -15.60 -3.16 -5.26
N ALA A 53 -15.72 -2.26 -4.27
CA ALA A 53 -14.57 -1.57 -3.68
C ALA A 53 -13.53 -2.55 -3.12
N ALA A 54 -13.99 -3.59 -2.41
CA ALA A 54 -13.13 -4.65 -1.89
C ALA A 54 -12.35 -5.38 -2.99
N PHE A 55 -13.01 -5.83 -4.06
CA PHE A 55 -12.34 -6.50 -5.17
C PHE A 55 -11.34 -5.58 -5.90
N VAL A 56 -11.68 -4.31 -6.09
CA VAL A 56 -10.78 -3.33 -6.71
C VAL A 56 -9.56 -3.07 -5.83
N LEU A 57 -9.73 -2.99 -4.51
CA LEU A 57 -8.62 -2.85 -3.56
C LEU A 57 -7.68 -4.07 -3.58
N ALA A 58 -8.24 -5.29 -3.56
CA ALA A 58 -7.46 -6.53 -3.68
C ALA A 58 -6.64 -6.56 -4.99
N ALA A 59 -7.22 -6.09 -6.09
CA ALA A 59 -6.56 -6.04 -7.40
C ALA A 59 -5.33 -5.11 -7.47
N THR A 60 -5.11 -4.25 -6.46
CA THR A 60 -3.93 -3.38 -6.39
C THR A 60 -2.63 -4.15 -6.08
N VAL A 61 -2.73 -5.29 -5.40
CA VAL A 61 -1.58 -6.00 -4.81
C VAL A 61 -0.53 -6.44 -5.84
N PRO A 62 -0.89 -7.03 -7.00
CA PRO A 62 0.09 -7.35 -8.03
C PRO A 62 0.91 -6.13 -8.46
N PHE A 63 0.29 -4.96 -8.58
CA PHE A 63 0.98 -3.73 -9.02
C PHE A 63 1.98 -3.20 -7.98
N LEU A 64 1.65 -3.32 -6.69
CA LEU A 64 2.58 -3.04 -5.59
C LEU A 64 3.81 -3.96 -5.65
N LEU A 65 3.60 -5.27 -5.83
CA LEU A 65 4.70 -6.23 -5.87
C LEU A 65 5.59 -6.05 -7.10
N LEU A 66 5.01 -5.76 -8.26
CA LEU A 66 5.75 -5.43 -9.48
C LEU A 66 6.58 -4.14 -9.29
N PHE A 67 6.03 -3.15 -8.60
CA PHE A 67 6.73 -1.90 -8.31
C PHE A 67 7.93 -2.17 -7.39
N ALA A 68 7.72 -2.89 -6.29
CA ALA A 68 8.77 -3.26 -5.36
C ALA A 68 9.88 -4.07 -6.05
N ALA A 69 9.51 -5.01 -6.92
CA ALA A 69 10.45 -5.78 -7.72
C ALA A 69 11.27 -4.89 -8.67
N SER A 70 10.66 -3.87 -9.27
CA SER A 70 11.37 -2.91 -10.15
C SER A 70 12.43 -2.11 -9.40
N VAL A 71 12.10 -1.60 -8.20
CA VAL A 71 13.04 -0.88 -7.34
C VAL A 71 14.16 -1.81 -6.86
N ALA A 72 13.81 -3.03 -6.44
CA ALA A 72 14.78 -4.05 -6.03
C ALA A 72 15.68 -4.56 -7.19
N GLY A 73 15.22 -4.42 -8.42
CA GLY A 73 15.91 -4.84 -9.65
C GLY A 73 16.97 -3.86 -10.15
N LEU A 74 17.03 -2.65 -9.58
CA LEU A 74 18.05 -1.66 -9.91
C LEU A 74 19.46 -2.26 -9.86
N ALA A 75 20.26 -1.98 -10.89
CA ALA A 75 21.61 -2.53 -11.07
C ALA A 75 22.41 -2.49 -9.76
N ARG A 76 23.05 -3.61 -9.44
CA ARG A 76 23.79 -3.78 -8.18
C ARG A 76 24.98 -2.82 -8.17
N ALA A 77 25.11 -2.05 -7.09
CA ALA A 77 26.36 -1.36 -6.79
C ALA A 77 27.47 -2.41 -6.57
N THR A 78 28.72 -2.02 -6.77
CA THR A 78 29.90 -2.90 -6.64
C THR A 78 30.07 -3.53 -5.25
N ASP A 79 29.38 -3.02 -4.23
CA ASP A 79 29.39 -3.52 -2.85
C ASP A 79 28.09 -4.28 -2.50
N VAL A 80 27.95 -5.47 -3.09
CA VAL A 80 26.70 -6.27 -3.11
C VAL A 80 26.32 -6.84 -1.73
N GLY A 81 27.32 -7.18 -0.90
CA GLY A 81 27.09 -7.88 0.37
C GLY A 81 26.40 -7.02 1.43
N SER A 82 26.76 -5.74 1.52
CA SER A 82 26.28 -4.83 2.57
C SER A 82 24.84 -4.36 2.39
N ARG A 83 24.29 -4.47 1.17
CA ARG A 83 22.98 -3.88 0.81
C ARG A 83 21.84 -4.89 0.59
N GLU A 84 22.16 -6.17 0.53
CA GLU A 84 21.18 -7.22 0.23
C GLU A 84 20.08 -7.34 1.30
N ILE A 85 20.38 -7.07 2.57
CA ILE A 85 19.38 -7.06 3.63
C ILE A 85 18.28 -6.00 3.40
N TRP A 86 18.65 -4.82 2.91
CA TRP A 86 17.70 -3.74 2.63
C TRP A 86 16.80 -4.07 1.43
N ARG A 87 17.36 -4.74 0.40
CA ARG A 87 16.58 -5.27 -0.72
C ARG A 87 15.54 -6.30 -0.25
N ARG A 88 15.92 -7.18 0.68
CA ARG A 88 15.00 -8.16 1.29
C ARG A 88 13.94 -7.49 2.14
N LEU A 89 14.27 -6.45 2.90
CA LEU A 89 13.30 -5.67 3.67
C LEU A 89 12.32 -4.92 2.77
N LEU A 90 12.78 -4.35 1.65
CA LEU A 90 11.92 -3.72 0.65
C LEU A 90 10.88 -4.72 0.11
N LEU A 91 11.34 -5.88 -0.36
CA LEU A 91 10.47 -6.92 -0.91
C LEU A 91 9.56 -7.53 0.17
N GLY A 92 10.12 -7.82 1.35
CA GLY A 92 9.39 -8.39 2.48
C GLY A 92 8.30 -7.46 3.01
N GLY A 93 8.62 -6.17 3.21
CA GLY A 93 7.65 -5.15 3.61
C GLY A 93 6.54 -4.98 2.57
N SER A 94 6.88 -4.98 1.28
CA SER A 94 5.89 -4.92 0.19
C SER A 94 4.96 -6.14 0.17
N PHE A 95 5.50 -7.34 0.42
CA PHE A 95 4.72 -8.56 0.48
C PHE A 95 3.78 -8.57 1.69
N ILE A 96 4.27 -8.18 2.87
CA ILE A 96 3.44 -8.06 4.08
C ILE A 96 2.34 -7.02 3.86
N LEU A 97 2.66 -5.86 3.28
CA LEU A 97 1.67 -4.84 2.95
C LEU A 97 0.61 -5.38 1.99
N GLY A 98 1.02 -6.08 0.94
CA GLY A 98 0.09 -6.73 0.00
C GLY A 98 -0.83 -7.74 0.69
N ALA A 99 -0.30 -8.57 1.59
CA ALA A 99 -1.10 -9.51 2.38
C ALA A 99 -2.11 -8.79 3.28
N ILE A 100 -1.71 -7.69 3.93
CA ILE A 100 -2.61 -6.88 4.76
C ILE A 100 -3.72 -6.27 3.91
N ILE A 101 -3.41 -5.71 2.73
CA ILE A 101 -4.42 -5.17 1.80
C ILE A 101 -5.43 -6.25 1.38
N MET A 102 -4.99 -7.49 1.13
CA MET A 102 -5.90 -8.59 0.81
C MET A 102 -6.81 -8.95 2.00
N ILE A 103 -6.29 -8.92 3.23
CA ILE A 103 -7.08 -9.18 4.44
C ILE A 103 -8.10 -8.05 4.66
N MET A 104 -7.70 -6.80 4.47
CA MET A 104 -8.60 -5.64 4.52
C MET A 104 -9.73 -5.80 3.50
N ALA A 105 -9.40 -6.08 2.24
CA ALA A 105 -10.39 -6.32 1.20
C ALA A 105 -11.32 -7.49 1.54
N LEU A 106 -10.81 -8.58 2.12
CA LEU A 106 -11.62 -9.72 2.55
C LEU A 106 -12.63 -9.32 3.64
N ILE A 107 -12.19 -8.58 4.65
CA ILE A 107 -13.06 -8.14 5.75
C ILE A 107 -14.11 -7.15 5.25
N HIS A 108 -13.70 -6.21 4.41
CA HIS A 108 -14.59 -5.25 3.80
C HIS A 108 -15.64 -5.92 2.89
N PHE A 109 -15.23 -6.96 2.14
CA PHE A 109 -16.17 -7.79 1.39
C PHE A 109 -17.14 -8.54 2.32
N ALA A 110 -16.65 -9.10 3.43
CA ALA A 110 -17.49 -9.81 4.39
C ALA A 110 -18.53 -8.90 5.06
N LEU A 111 -18.20 -7.63 5.30
CA LEU A 111 -19.16 -6.62 5.76
C LEU A 111 -20.28 -6.39 4.74
N ALA A 112 -19.92 -6.27 3.46
CA ALA A 112 -20.86 -6.03 2.38
C ALA A 112 -21.74 -7.26 2.04
N ASP A 113 -21.15 -8.46 2.05
CA ASP A 113 -21.82 -9.71 1.74
C ASP A 113 -22.72 -10.20 2.89
N GLY A 114 -22.29 -9.96 4.14
CA GLY A 114 -23.00 -10.38 5.33
C GLY A 114 -24.08 -9.41 5.81
N ALA A 115 -24.33 -8.30 5.13
CA ALA A 115 -25.19 -7.22 5.63
C ALA A 115 -26.64 -7.69 5.95
N ASP A 116 -27.19 -8.61 5.16
CA ASP A 116 -28.58 -9.06 5.27
C ASP A 116 -28.75 -10.24 6.24
N ASP A 117 -27.69 -11.03 6.42
CA ASP A 117 -27.75 -12.35 7.07
C ASP A 117 -26.98 -12.41 8.39
N ALA A 118 -26.02 -11.51 8.62
CA ALA A 118 -25.17 -11.53 9.80
C ALA A 118 -25.81 -10.82 11.00
N ASP A 119 -25.43 -11.25 12.20
CA ASP A 119 -25.81 -10.54 13.43
C ASP A 119 -25.17 -9.13 13.45
N PRO A 120 -25.91 -8.08 13.81
CA PRO A 120 -25.37 -6.71 13.85
C PRO A 120 -24.12 -6.56 14.73
N ALA A 121 -23.99 -7.33 15.82
CA ALA A 121 -22.80 -7.30 16.66
C ALA A 121 -21.56 -7.89 15.94
N ALA A 122 -21.76 -8.87 15.04
CA ALA A 122 -20.68 -9.40 14.21
C ALA A 122 -20.21 -8.36 13.18
N LEU A 123 -21.14 -7.65 12.52
CA LEU A 123 -20.82 -6.56 11.60
C LEU A 123 -20.09 -5.42 12.34
N GLN A 124 -20.53 -5.06 13.54
CA GLN A 124 -19.85 -4.03 14.34
C GLN A 124 -18.40 -4.44 14.70
N ALA A 125 -18.17 -5.70 15.07
CA ALA A 125 -16.83 -6.20 15.36
C ALA A 125 -15.92 -6.19 14.11
N LEU A 126 -16.45 -6.58 12.95
CA LEU A 126 -15.73 -6.52 11.68
C LEU A 126 -15.43 -5.07 11.27
N ASN A 127 -16.37 -4.14 11.43
CA ASN A 127 -16.18 -2.72 11.12
C ASN A 127 -15.12 -2.08 12.02
N LEU A 128 -15.13 -2.41 13.32
CA LEU A 128 -14.09 -1.97 14.24
C LEU A 128 -12.71 -2.46 13.78
N LEU A 129 -12.61 -3.72 13.34
CA LEU A 129 -11.36 -4.27 12.83
C LEU A 129 -10.94 -3.61 11.51
N ASP A 130 -11.87 -3.44 10.56
CA ASP A 130 -11.66 -2.79 9.26
C ASP A 130 -11.10 -1.37 9.44
N GLY A 131 -11.75 -0.57 10.28
CA GLY A 131 -11.35 0.81 10.58
C GLY A 131 -10.00 0.95 11.32
N ASN A 132 -9.42 -0.14 11.84
CA ASN A 132 -8.14 -0.12 12.57
C ASN A 132 -6.97 -0.77 11.82
N PHE A 133 -7.18 -1.29 10.60
CA PHE A 133 -6.10 -1.94 9.84
C PHE A 133 -4.93 -1.03 9.47
N TRP A 134 -5.15 0.29 9.47
CA TRP A 134 -4.09 1.26 9.18
C TRP A 134 -2.86 1.07 10.07
N VAL A 135 -3.02 0.59 11.31
CA VAL A 135 -1.91 0.29 12.22
C VAL A 135 -0.96 -0.75 11.62
N ALA A 136 -1.53 -1.82 11.06
CA ALA A 136 -0.75 -2.88 10.43
C ALA A 136 -0.22 -2.44 9.06
N ALA A 137 -1.06 -1.78 8.25
CA ALA A 137 -0.70 -1.34 6.91
C ALA A 137 0.44 -0.30 6.94
N ASN A 138 0.36 0.70 7.82
CA ASN A 138 1.39 1.72 7.97
C ASN A 138 2.72 1.12 8.44
N ALA A 139 2.69 0.18 9.39
CA ALA A 139 3.90 -0.53 9.82
C ALA A 139 4.55 -1.32 8.68
N ALA A 140 3.77 -2.04 7.87
CA ALA A 140 4.29 -2.81 6.73
C ALA A 140 4.85 -1.90 5.63
N LEU A 141 4.15 -0.80 5.33
CA LEU A 141 4.64 0.26 4.43
C LEU A 141 5.93 0.88 4.99
N GLY A 142 6.03 1.08 6.31
CA GLY A 142 7.22 1.57 6.99
C GLY A 142 8.41 0.65 6.76
N VAL A 143 8.25 -0.65 6.92
CA VAL A 143 9.30 -1.65 6.60
C VAL A 143 9.71 -1.58 5.13
N MET A 144 8.74 -1.47 4.21
CA MET A 144 9.02 -1.31 2.78
C MET A 144 9.88 -0.06 2.52
N MET A 145 9.50 1.08 3.11
CA MET A 145 10.18 2.37 2.94
C MET A 145 11.57 2.38 3.58
N LEU A 146 11.77 1.76 4.75
CA LEU A 146 13.09 1.57 5.36
C LEU A 146 13.98 0.65 4.52
N GLY A 147 13.40 -0.40 3.92
CA GLY A 147 14.08 -1.24 2.94
C GLY A 147 14.52 -0.45 1.71
N ALA A 148 13.63 0.38 1.15
CA ALA A 148 13.95 1.27 0.03
C ALA A 148 15.06 2.26 0.40
N ALA A 149 15.02 2.83 1.61
CA ALA A 149 16.03 3.75 2.10
C ALA A 149 17.44 3.12 2.08
N GLY A 150 17.62 1.98 2.76
CA GLY A 150 18.92 1.31 2.79
C GLY A 150 19.37 0.79 1.41
N TRP A 151 18.42 0.47 0.53
CA TRP A 151 18.73 0.05 -0.84
C TRP A 151 19.23 1.20 -1.73
N LEU A 152 18.71 2.42 -1.52
CA LEU A 152 18.95 3.57 -2.37
C LEU A 152 20.02 4.56 -1.84
N LEU A 153 20.21 4.65 -0.53
CA LEU A 153 21.16 5.58 0.10
C LEU A 153 22.59 5.37 -0.39
N GLY A 154 23.29 6.43 -0.76
CA GLY A 154 24.65 6.37 -1.30
C GLY A 154 24.75 5.89 -2.76
N ARG A 155 23.63 5.65 -3.46
CA ARG A 155 23.63 5.54 -4.94
C ARG A 155 23.78 6.93 -5.56
N ALA A 156 24.37 7.01 -6.76
CA ALA A 156 24.56 8.28 -7.45
C ALA A 156 23.22 8.92 -7.90
N GLY A 157 23.23 10.23 -8.11
CA GLY A 157 22.11 10.98 -8.68
C GLY A 157 20.90 11.07 -7.76
N HIS A 158 19.71 10.98 -8.36
CA HIS A 158 18.43 11.18 -7.66
C HIS A 158 18.10 10.06 -6.65
N TYR A 159 18.74 8.89 -6.77
CA TYR A 159 18.50 7.76 -5.88
C TYR A 159 18.90 8.02 -4.42
N ASN A 160 19.99 8.77 -4.17
CA ASN A 160 20.37 9.10 -2.81
C ASN A 160 19.30 9.97 -2.13
N ALA A 161 18.74 10.94 -2.86
CA ALA A 161 17.67 11.78 -2.36
C ALA A 161 16.40 10.96 -2.06
N LEU A 162 16.02 10.07 -2.98
CA LEU A 162 14.89 9.14 -2.75
C LEU A 162 15.12 8.25 -1.53
N GLY A 163 16.35 7.79 -1.29
CA GLY A 163 16.69 7.00 -0.11
C GLY A 163 16.53 7.77 1.20
N TRP A 164 16.94 9.04 1.25
CA TRP A 164 16.73 9.89 2.43
C TRP A 164 15.26 10.19 2.68
N VAL A 165 14.49 10.49 1.62
CA VAL A 165 13.03 10.67 1.75
C VAL A 165 12.38 9.38 2.26
N ALA A 166 12.75 8.23 1.70
CA ALA A 166 12.22 6.95 2.14
C ALA A 166 12.57 6.63 3.60
N LEU A 167 13.74 7.05 4.09
CA LEU A 167 14.13 6.90 5.49
C LEU A 167 13.21 7.70 6.42
N VAL A 168 13.02 8.99 6.12
CA VAL A 168 12.19 9.88 6.94
C VAL A 168 10.74 9.40 6.97
N LEU A 169 10.21 9.02 5.81
CA LEU A 169 8.85 8.49 5.70
C LEU A 169 8.71 7.13 6.40
N GLY A 170 9.67 6.24 6.22
CA GLY A 170 9.70 4.93 6.87
C GLY A 170 9.71 5.03 8.38
N VAL A 171 10.48 5.95 8.97
CA VAL A 171 10.45 6.24 10.42
C VAL A 171 9.12 6.88 10.82
N GLY A 172 8.62 7.85 10.05
CA GLY A 172 7.37 8.56 10.33
C GLY A 172 6.15 7.64 10.42
N LEU A 173 6.13 6.55 9.64
CA LEU A 173 5.06 5.55 9.65
C LEU A 173 4.94 4.73 10.95
N PHE A 174 5.93 4.82 11.86
CA PHE A 174 5.87 4.20 13.19
C PHE A 174 5.59 5.20 14.31
N ILE A 175 5.42 6.48 13.99
CA ILE A 175 5.18 7.54 14.97
C ILE A 175 3.69 7.89 14.90
N PRO A 176 2.91 7.60 15.97
CA PRO A 176 1.52 8.05 16.05
C PRO A 176 1.40 9.55 15.73
N PHE A 177 0.30 9.97 15.09
CA PHE A 177 0.02 11.35 14.63
C PHE A 177 0.81 11.83 13.41
N VAL A 178 1.99 11.27 13.14
CA VAL A 178 2.82 11.61 11.97
C VAL A 178 2.56 10.65 10.80
N ASP A 179 2.23 9.41 11.14
CA ASP A 179 2.06 8.29 10.22
C ASP A 179 1.01 8.56 9.12
N PHE A 180 -0.07 9.30 9.41
CA PHE A 180 -1.03 9.73 8.38
C PHE A 180 -0.37 10.55 7.26
N PHE A 181 0.45 11.54 7.60
CA PHE A 181 1.15 12.35 6.60
C PHE A 181 2.26 11.54 5.91
N ALA A 182 2.94 10.67 6.67
CA ALA A 182 3.96 9.79 6.12
C ALA A 182 3.39 8.78 5.11
N LEU A 183 2.18 8.28 5.33
CA LEU A 183 1.43 7.45 4.40
C LEU A 183 1.20 8.19 3.08
N LEU A 184 0.60 9.39 3.12
CA LEU A 184 0.30 10.17 1.92
C LEU A 184 1.56 10.52 1.12
N LEU A 185 2.61 10.94 1.83
CA LEU A 185 3.90 11.25 1.20
C LEU A 185 4.60 9.99 0.65
N SER A 186 4.36 8.81 1.22
CA SER A 186 4.87 7.54 0.69
C SER A 186 4.19 7.17 -0.63
N LEU A 187 2.89 7.45 -0.78
CA LEU A 187 2.19 7.28 -2.07
C LEU A 187 2.76 8.20 -3.15
N ILE A 188 3.05 9.46 -2.79
CA ILE A 188 3.73 10.41 -3.67
C ILE A 188 5.14 9.90 -4.01
N TRP A 189 5.88 9.38 -3.03
CA TRP A 189 7.21 8.80 -3.24
C TRP A 189 7.17 7.63 -4.23
N ILE A 190 6.15 6.75 -4.13
CA ILE A 190 5.94 5.65 -5.09
C ILE A 190 5.75 6.20 -6.51
N ILE A 191 4.90 7.22 -6.68
CA ILE A 191 4.66 7.85 -7.99
C ILE A 191 5.96 8.46 -8.55
N VAL A 192 6.67 9.25 -7.75
CA VAL A 192 7.92 9.91 -8.16
C VAL A 192 8.97 8.87 -8.56
N THR A 193 9.14 7.83 -7.75
CA THR A 193 10.10 6.74 -8.02
C THR A 193 9.74 5.99 -9.30
N SER A 194 8.45 5.72 -9.52
CA SER A 194 7.94 5.09 -10.75
C SER A 194 8.31 5.90 -12.01
N VAL A 195 8.10 7.23 -11.97
CA VAL A 195 8.41 8.14 -13.08
C VAL A 195 9.91 8.22 -13.35
N LEU A 196 10.73 8.30 -12.29
CA LEU A 196 12.18 8.41 -12.41
C LEU A 196 12.78 7.14 -13.03
N LEU A 197 12.40 5.96 -12.53
CA LEU A 197 12.83 4.66 -13.07
C LEU A 197 12.41 4.47 -14.54
N TYR A 198 11.20 4.87 -14.91
CA TYR A 198 10.72 4.77 -16.29
C TYR A 198 11.50 5.65 -17.28
N ARG A 199 12.07 6.76 -16.78
CA ARG A 199 12.83 7.74 -17.58
C ARG A 199 14.30 7.39 -17.72
N GLU A 200 14.81 6.39 -17.01
CA GLU A 200 16.21 6.01 -17.17
C GLU A 200 16.47 5.37 -18.53
N PRO A 201 17.58 5.71 -19.20
CA PRO A 201 17.97 5.05 -20.44
C PRO A 201 18.18 3.55 -20.19
N GLU A 202 17.64 2.69 -21.06
CA GLU A 202 18.07 1.29 -21.09
C GLU A 202 19.59 1.30 -21.36
N ALA A 203 20.37 0.73 -20.44
CA ALA A 203 21.81 0.58 -20.65
C ALA A 203 22.01 -0.25 -21.93
N ALA A 204 22.57 0.39 -22.96
CA ALA A 204 22.89 -0.21 -24.25
C ALA A 204 23.98 -1.27 -24.13
#